data_AF-A0A519XWN7-F1
#
_entry.id   AF-A0A519XWN7-F1
#
_cell.length_a   1.000
_cell.length_b   1.000
_cell.length_c   1.000
_cell.angle_alpha   90.00
_cell.angle_beta   90.00
_cell.angle_gamma   90.00
#
_symmetry.space_group_name_H-M   'P 1'
#
loop_
_entity.id
_entity.type
_entity.pdbx_description
1 polymer ?
#
loop_
_entity_poly.entity_id
_entity_poly.type
_entity_poly.pdbx_seq_one_letter_code
_entity_poly.pdbx_strand_id
1 'polypeptide(L)' 'MLAMNYRGPYRVRVAHKPMPEILHPQDAIVRVTRACICGSDLHLYHGLVP' A
#
# COMPACT_ATOMS: atom_id res chain seq x y z
N MET A 1 5.97 9.72 -4.55
CA MET A 1 4.50 9.53 -4.47
C MET A 1 4.02 9.42 -3.03
N LEU A 2 2.80 9.86 -2.71
CA LEU A 2 2.16 9.57 -1.42
C LEU A 2 1.55 8.16 -1.45
N ALA A 3 1.75 7.39 -0.38
CA ALA A 3 1.22 6.03 -0.24
C ALA A 3 0.83 5.71 1.20
N MET A 4 -0.14 4.81 1.38
CA MET A 4 -0.48 4.21 2.67
C MET A 4 0.72 3.40 3.18
N ASN A 5 1.10 3.61 4.44
CA ASN A 5 2.22 2.96 5.09
C ASN A 5 1.75 2.35 6.42
N TYR A 6 1.77 1.03 6.50
CA TYR A 6 1.51 0.28 7.73
C TYR A 6 2.72 0.36 8.67
N ARG A 7 2.48 0.69 9.94
CA ARG A 7 3.52 0.89 10.98
C ARG A 7 3.21 0.10 12.25
N GLY A 8 2.48 -1.00 12.11
CA GLY A 8 2.02 -1.86 13.20
C GLY A 8 0.52 -1.77 13.45
N PRO A 9 -0.01 -2.60 14.37
CA PRO A 9 -1.44 -2.69 14.64
C PRO A 9 -2.02 -1.32 14.98
N TYR A 10 -3.14 -0.97 14.36
CA TYR A 10 -3.83 0.31 14.50
C TYR A 10 -3.01 1.55 14.08
N ARG A 11 -1.84 1.36 13.45
CA ARG A 11 -0.91 2.43 13.09
C ARG A 11 -0.67 2.47 11.60
N VAL A 12 -1.54 3.21 10.90
CA VAL A 12 -1.40 3.50 9.47
C VAL A 12 -1.20 4.99 9.26
N ARG A 13 -0.27 5.38 8.39
CA ARG A 13 -0.05 6.78 7.99
C ARG A 13 0.21 6.86 6.50
N VAL A 14 -0.13 8.00 5.89
CA VAL A 14 0.35 8.30 4.56
C VAL A 14 1.77 8.83 4.67
N ALA A 15 2.68 8.35 3.80
CA ALA A 15 4.05 8.82 3.72
C ALA A 15 4.48 8.98 2.26
N HIS A 16 5.46 9.85 2.03
CA HIS A 16 6.14 9.90 0.74
C HIS A 16 7.01 8.65 0.54
N LYS A 17 6.92 8.07 -0.65
CA LYS A 17 7.72 6.94 -1.14
C LYS A 17 8.34 7.29 -2.49
N PRO A 18 9.47 6.68 -2.86
CA PRO A 18 10.02 6.77 -4.21
C PRO A 18 8.99 6.34 -5.25
N MET A 19 9.15 6.82 -6.49
CA MET A 19 8.38 6.27 -7.60
C MET A 19 8.83 4.81 -7.85
N PRO A 20 7.91 3.89 -8.20
CA PRO A 20 8.30 2.54 -8.58
C PRO A 20 9.08 2.58 -9.90
N GLU A 21 9.94 1.58 -10.08
CA GLU A 21 10.71 1.35 -11.30
C GLU A 21 10.22 0.08 -11.98
N ILE A 22 10.39 0.00 -13.30
CA ILE A 22 10.13 -1.21 -14.07
C ILE A 22 11.31 -2.16 -13.87
N LEU A 23 11.08 -3.35 -13.32
CA LEU A 23 12.13 -4.34 -13.04
C LEU A 23 12.09 -5.52 -14.00
N HIS A 24 10.92 -5.84 -14.53
CA HIS A 24 10.70 -6.91 -15.50
C HIS A 24 10.07 -6.35 -16.79
N PRO A 25 10.36 -6.91 -17.99
CA PRO A 25 9.81 -6.41 -19.25
C PRO A 25 8.28 -6.40 -19.37
N GLN A 26 7.59 -7.09 -18.46
CA GLN A 26 6.12 -7.20 -18.44
C GLN A 26 5.46 -6.31 -17.37
N ASP A 27 6.23 -5.49 -16.66
CA ASP A 27 5.68 -4.59 -15.65
C ASP A 27 5.05 -3.36 -16.30
N ALA A 28 4.09 -2.75 -15.60
CA ALA A 28 3.52 -1.46 -15.96
C ALA A 28 3.34 -0.59 -14.72
N ILE A 29 3.61 0.71 -14.86
CA ILE A 29 3.33 1.70 -13.81
C ILE A 29 1.98 2.35 -14.12
N VAL A 30 1.04 2.24 -13.17
CA VAL A 30 -0.32 2.76 -13.32
C VAL A 30 -0.51 3.96 -12.38
N ARG A 31 -1.09 5.05 -12.91
CA ARG A 31 -1.56 6.17 -12.08
C ARG A 31 -2.88 5.80 -11.43
N VAL A 32 -2.85 5.51 -10.13
CA VAL A 32 -4.05 5.20 -9.34
C VAL A 32 -4.95 6.43 -9.27
N THR A 33 -6.17 6.33 -9.79
CA THR A 33 -7.19 7.40 -9.72
C THR A 33 -8.11 7.23 -8.51
N ARG A 34 -8.36 5.98 -8.09
CA ARG A 34 -9.15 5.60 -6.92
C ARG A 34 -8.60 4.32 -6.32
N ALA A 35 -8.72 4.21 -5.00
CA ALA A 35 -8.45 2.99 -4.24
C ALA A 35 -9.55 2.83 -3.19
N CYS A 36 -9.83 1.59 -2.81
CA CYS A 36 -10.83 1.25 -1.80
C CYS A 36 -10.15 0.54 -0.63
N ILE A 37 -10.81 0.54 0.52
CA ILE A 37 -10.44 -0.30 1.66
C ILE A 37 -11.26 -1.59 1.57
N CYS A 38 -10.59 -2.74 1.60
CA CYS A 38 -11.21 -4.05 1.61
C CYS A 38 -11.38 -4.54 3.06
N GLY A 39 -12.35 -5.41 3.31
CA GLY A 39 -12.47 -6.09 4.61
C GLY A 39 -11.21 -6.87 4.99
N SER A 40 -10.47 -7.40 4.00
CA SER A 40 -9.21 -8.11 4.22
C SER A 40 -8.11 -7.22 4.83
N ASP A 41 -8.15 -5.91 4.57
CA ASP A 41 -7.16 -4.97 5.11
C ASP A 41 -7.27 -4.86 6.63
N LEU A 42 -8.45 -5.17 7.20
CA LEU A 42 -8.66 -5.19 8.65
C LEU A 42 -7.84 -6.29 9.35
N HIS A 43 -7.54 -7.40 8.66
CA HIS A 43 -6.67 -8.43 9.22
C HIS A 43 -5.26 -7.86 9.45
N LEU A 44 -4.71 -7.11 8.49
CA LEU A 44 -3.42 -6.42 8.64
C LEU A 44 -3.52 -5.30 9.68
N TYR A 45 -4.58 -4.48 9.63
CA TYR A 45 -4.77 -3.36 10.55
C TYR A 45 -4.83 -3.79 12.02
N HIS A 46 -5.45 -4.92 12.32
CA HIS A 46 -5.52 -5.49 13.66
C HIS A 46 -4.28 -6.31 14.06
N GLY A 47 -3.29 -6.47 13.17
CA GLY A 47 -2.09 -7.26 13.45
C GLY A 47 -2.33 -8.77 13.48
N LEU A 48 -3.32 -9.26 12.73
CA LEU A 48 -3.72 -10.66 12.66
C LEU A 48 -3.06 -11.43 11.49
N VAL A 49 -2.25 -10.74 10.68
CA VAL A 49 -1.47 -11.30 9.57
C VAL A 49 0.01 -11.14 9.92
N PRO A 50 0.82 -12.22 9.84
CA PRO A 50 2.25 -12.17 10.12
C PRO A 50 3.03 -11.32 9.11
#